data_AF-A0A0L6V0U0-F1
#
_entry.id   AF-A0A0L6V0U0-F1
#
_cell.length_a   1.000
_cell.length_b   1.000
_cell.length_c   1.000
_cell.angle_alpha   90.00
_cell.angle_beta   90.00
_cell.angle_gamma   90.00
#
_symmetry.space_group_name_H-M   'P 1'
#
loop_
_entity.id
_entity.type
_entity.pdbx_description
1 polymer ?
#
loop_
_entity_poly.entity_id
_entity_poly.type
_entity_poly.pdbx_seq_one_letter_code
_entity_poly.pdbx_strand_id
1 'polypeptide(L)'
;MTYAQLAALCLDDVFWQDMNFFHPTAAWATNADVRKGIQAVHVLDRASEELEIIAHEVVCAISWAIEFESLIKAKISELDDLEKTVEQGDGPTNIESWTSMTLGNWTIDLKLALIKWELVLKLREHREVVTAWADDANLLLEQIESSTNGIQSHESWGDLVGSWHDLVWRASQGIRPELSGPEANEATDRWR
;
A
#
# COMPACT_ATOMS: atom_id res chain seq x y z
N MET A 1 14.00 -47.65 29.74
CA MET A 1 13.09 -46.50 29.91
C MET A 1 11.80 -46.79 29.16
N THR A 2 10.63 -46.60 29.76
CA THR A 2 9.34 -46.71 29.07
C THR A 2 8.91 -45.35 28.52
N TYR A 3 8.01 -45.31 27.54
CA TYR A 3 7.54 -44.04 26.94
C TYR A 3 6.95 -43.07 27.97
N ALA A 4 6.19 -43.58 28.95
CA ALA A 4 5.64 -42.75 30.02
C ALA A 4 6.72 -42.11 30.91
N GLN A 5 7.87 -42.79 31.09
CA GLN A 5 9.01 -42.24 31.81
C GLN A 5 9.76 -41.19 30.99
N LEU A 6 9.81 -41.35 29.66
CA LEU A 6 10.42 -40.40 28.73
C LEU A 6 9.61 -39.09 28.64
N ALA A 7 8.29 -39.21 28.46
CA ALA A 7 7.40 -38.05 28.31
C ALA A 7 7.28 -37.20 29.58
N ALA A 8 7.68 -37.73 30.74
CA ALA A 8 7.67 -37.01 32.01
C ALA A 8 8.96 -36.24 32.30
N LEU A 9 9.98 -36.33 31.43
CA LEU A 9 11.23 -35.59 31.61
C LEU A 9 11.04 -34.10 31.32
N CYS A 10 11.71 -33.26 32.12
CA CYS A 10 11.83 -31.84 31.83
C CYS A 10 12.74 -31.62 30.61
N LEU A 11 12.57 -30.53 29.86
CA LEU A 11 13.48 -30.19 28.74
C LEU A 11 14.94 -29.99 29.22
N ASP A 12 15.13 -29.56 30.47
CA ASP A 12 16.46 -29.34 31.05
C ASP A 12 17.08 -30.61 31.66
N ASP A 13 16.42 -31.76 31.54
CA ASP A 13 16.92 -33.03 32.07
C ASP A 13 18.22 -33.46 31.39
N VAL A 14 19.16 -34.00 32.17
CA VAL A 14 20.48 -34.47 31.71
C VAL A 14 20.35 -35.52 30.60
N PHE A 15 19.23 -36.23 30.54
CA PHE A 15 18.88 -37.12 29.43
C PHE A 15 18.97 -36.44 28.06
N TRP A 16 18.52 -35.19 27.92
CA TRP A 16 18.59 -34.41 26.66
C TRP A 16 19.97 -33.85 26.37
N GLN A 17 20.83 -33.80 27.39
CA GLN A 17 22.22 -33.37 27.29
C GLN A 17 23.19 -34.53 27.03
N ASP A 18 22.71 -35.78 27.11
CA ASP A 18 23.53 -36.95 26.88
C ASP A 18 23.87 -37.07 25.37
N MET A 19 25.18 -37.04 25.08
CA MET A 19 25.75 -37.07 23.73
C MET A 19 25.38 -38.34 22.95
N ASN A 20 24.77 -39.34 23.60
CA ASN A 20 24.36 -40.59 22.97
C ASN A 20 23.15 -40.43 22.02
N PHE A 21 22.38 -39.34 22.13
CA PHE A 21 21.33 -38.97 21.17
C PHE A 21 21.82 -38.07 20.04
N PHE A 22 22.94 -37.36 20.25
CA PHE A 22 23.65 -36.68 19.19
C PHE A 22 24.47 -37.72 18.46
N HIS A 23 23.97 -38.31 17.37
CA HIS A 23 24.76 -39.26 16.56
C HIS A 23 25.97 -38.53 15.94
N PRO A 24 27.15 -38.48 16.61
CA PRO A 24 28.22 -37.57 16.21
C PRO A 24 28.95 -38.13 14.98
N THR A 25 28.67 -39.39 14.65
CA THR A 25 29.15 -40.16 13.50
C THR A 25 28.12 -40.25 12.38
N ALA A 26 26.89 -39.76 12.56
CA ALA A 26 25.92 -39.75 11.48
C ALA A 26 26.40 -38.89 10.31
N ALA A 27 25.95 -39.22 9.11
CA ALA A 27 26.42 -38.55 7.90
C ALA A 27 26.11 -37.03 7.92
N TRP A 28 24.99 -36.62 8.52
CA TRP A 28 24.65 -35.20 8.72
C TRP A 28 25.60 -34.49 9.69
N ALA A 29 26.29 -35.21 10.58
CA ALA A 29 27.24 -34.64 11.53
C ALA A 29 28.69 -34.63 11.00
N THR A 30 29.08 -35.62 10.20
CA THR A 30 30.49 -35.84 9.78
C THR A 30 30.77 -35.55 8.31
N ASN A 31 29.82 -35.81 7.40
CA ASN A 31 30.05 -35.69 5.96
C ASN A 31 29.77 -34.24 5.50
N ALA A 32 30.81 -33.61 4.96
CA ALA A 32 30.74 -32.21 4.52
C ALA A 32 29.72 -31.99 3.38
N ASP A 33 29.59 -32.93 2.45
CA ASP A 33 28.67 -32.81 1.32
C ASP A 33 27.22 -33.03 1.76
N VAL A 34 26.97 -33.93 2.71
CA VAL A 34 25.65 -34.10 3.33
C VAL A 34 25.24 -32.84 4.08
N ARG A 35 26.14 -32.20 4.83
CA ARG A 35 25.85 -30.91 5.49
C ARG A 35 25.57 -29.80 4.50
N LYS A 36 26.36 -29.71 3.42
CA LYS A 36 26.11 -28.73 2.34
C LYS A 36 24.76 -28.97 1.67
N GLY A 37 24.39 -30.23 1.43
CA GLY A 37 23.09 -30.60 0.88
C GLY A 37 21.93 -30.18 1.79
N ILE A 38 22.02 -30.50 3.08
CA ILE A 38 21.02 -30.08 4.09
C ILE A 38 20.92 -28.55 4.15
N GLN A 39 22.06 -27.86 4.18
CA GLN A 39 22.08 -26.40 4.18
C GLN A 39 21.45 -25.82 2.90
N ALA A 40 21.73 -26.40 1.73
CA ALA A 40 21.15 -25.97 0.46
C ALA A 40 19.62 -26.14 0.44
N VAL A 41 19.10 -27.25 0.98
CA VAL A 41 17.65 -27.47 1.12
C VAL A 41 17.05 -26.41 2.05
N HIS A 42 17.64 -26.16 3.22
CA HIS A 42 17.16 -25.11 4.13
C HIS A 42 17.18 -23.71 3.51
N VAL A 43 18.22 -23.38 2.73
CA VAL A 43 18.30 -22.09 2.02
C VAL A 43 17.18 -21.99 0.97
N LEU A 44 16.87 -23.09 0.27
CA LEU A 44 15.80 -23.10 -0.73
C LEU A 44 14.42 -22.95 -0.08
N ASP A 45 14.16 -23.67 1.01
CA ASP A 45 12.92 -23.55 1.78
C ASP A 45 12.75 -22.12 2.28
N ARG A 46 13.83 -21.55 2.85
CA ARG A 46 13.83 -20.17 3.33
C ARG A 46 13.58 -19.14 2.23
N ALA A 47 14.20 -19.32 1.07
CA ALA A 47 13.99 -18.43 -0.07
C ALA A 47 12.53 -18.48 -0.55
N SER A 48 11.90 -19.65 -0.50
CA SER A 48 10.49 -19.81 -0.86
C SER A 48 9.57 -19.06 0.13
N GLU A 49 9.80 -19.19 1.44
CA GLU A 49 9.08 -18.43 2.46
C GLU A 49 9.25 -16.91 2.29
N GLU A 50 10.47 -16.46 2.01
CA GLU A 50 10.76 -15.03 1.82
C GLU A 50 10.05 -14.45 0.60
N LEU A 51 9.94 -15.22 -0.49
CA LEU A 51 9.17 -14.82 -1.67
C LEU A 51 7.68 -14.69 -1.37
N GLU A 52 7.09 -15.59 -0.58
CA GLU A 52 5.69 -15.49 -0.16
C GLU A 52 5.44 -14.22 0.69
N ILE A 53 6.37 -13.90 1.59
CA ILE A 53 6.29 -12.68 2.41
C ILE A 53 6.40 -11.42 1.53
N ILE A 54 7.38 -11.38 0.61
CA ILE A 54 7.53 -10.26 -0.33
C ILE A 54 6.27 -10.10 -1.17
N ALA A 55 5.69 -11.20 -1.65
CA ALA A 55 4.47 -11.17 -2.43
C ALA A 55 3.30 -10.54 -1.66
N HIS A 56 3.14 -10.93 -0.40
CA HIS A 56 2.12 -10.37 0.47
C HIS A 56 2.33 -8.85 0.70
N GLU A 57 3.56 -8.45 1.00
CA GLU A 57 3.91 -7.04 1.24
C GLU A 57 3.67 -6.17 -0.01
N VAL A 58 3.96 -6.68 -1.21
CA VAL A 58 3.66 -6.00 -2.47
C VAL A 58 2.15 -5.77 -2.62
N VAL A 59 1.33 -6.80 -2.39
CA VAL A 59 -0.14 -6.68 -2.44
C VAL A 59 -0.65 -5.67 -1.41
N CYS A 60 -0.11 -5.70 -0.18
CA CYS A 60 -0.46 -4.74 0.86
C CYS A 60 -0.09 -3.31 0.47
N ALA A 61 1.11 -3.09 -0.05
CA ALA A 61 1.54 -1.76 -0.50
C ALA A 61 0.67 -1.23 -1.63
N ILE A 62 0.32 -2.07 -2.61
CA ILE A 62 -0.57 -1.70 -3.73
C ILE A 62 -1.97 -1.35 -3.21
N SER A 63 -2.49 -2.15 -2.29
CA SER A 63 -3.79 -1.90 -1.67
C SER A 63 -3.79 -0.56 -0.93
N TRP A 64 -2.73 -0.26 -0.16
CA TRP A 64 -2.54 1.03 0.48
C TRP A 64 -2.52 2.18 -0.54
N ALA A 65 -1.83 2.01 -1.67
CA ALA A 65 -1.75 3.05 -2.69
C ALA A 65 -3.11 3.39 -3.30
N ILE A 66 -3.93 2.38 -3.58
CA ILE A 66 -5.30 2.52 -4.10
C ILE A 66 -6.20 3.19 -3.05
N GLU A 67 -6.19 2.68 -1.81
CA GLU A 67 -7.02 3.19 -0.71
C GLU A 67 -6.68 4.65 -0.38
N PHE A 68 -5.39 4.99 -0.33
CA PHE A 68 -4.93 6.34 -0.01
C PHE A 68 -5.35 7.35 -1.09
N GLU A 69 -5.25 6.99 -2.38
CA GLU A 69 -5.77 7.85 -3.44
C GLU A 69 -7.29 8.04 -3.32
N SER A 70 -8.04 6.97 -3.08
CA SER A 70 -9.50 7.02 -2.90
C SER A 70 -9.90 7.93 -1.74
N LEU A 71 -9.21 7.81 -0.60
CA LEU A 71 -9.45 8.62 0.59
C LEU A 71 -9.20 10.10 0.33
N ILE A 72 -8.07 10.47 -0.29
CA ILE A 72 -7.79 11.88 -0.58
C ILE A 72 -8.81 12.45 -1.56
N LYS A 73 -9.17 11.71 -2.63
CA LYS A 73 -10.21 12.15 -3.58
C LYS A 73 -11.56 12.36 -2.90
N ALA A 74 -11.96 11.45 -2.03
CA ALA A 74 -13.18 11.58 -1.25
C ALA A 74 -13.15 12.84 -0.38
N LYS A 75 -12.02 13.12 0.28
CA LYS A 75 -11.86 14.34 1.10
C LYS A 75 -11.89 15.62 0.29
N ILE A 76 -11.30 15.65 -0.90
CA ILE A 76 -11.40 16.80 -1.81
C ILE A 76 -12.86 17.03 -2.21
N SER A 77 -13.60 15.97 -2.56
CA SER A 77 -15.02 16.06 -2.91
C SER A 77 -15.88 16.56 -1.73
N GLU A 78 -15.61 16.10 -0.51
CA GLU A 78 -16.28 16.59 0.70
C GLU A 78 -16.06 18.11 0.90
N LEU A 79 -14.85 18.61 0.61
CA LEU A 79 -14.54 20.04 0.68
C LEU A 79 -15.21 20.83 -0.45
N ASP A 80 -15.29 20.29 -1.66
CA ASP A 80 -16.00 20.91 -2.79
C ASP A 80 -17.49 21.11 -2.47
N ASP A 81 -18.12 20.11 -1.85
CA ASP A 81 -19.52 20.20 -1.42
C ASP A 81 -19.69 21.22 -0.27
N LEU A 82 -18.72 21.27 0.65
CA LEU A 82 -18.73 22.25 1.74
C LEU A 82 -18.58 23.69 1.24
N GLU A 83 -17.68 23.95 0.28
CA GLU A 83 -17.52 25.27 -0.36
C GLU A 83 -18.86 25.74 -0.96
N LYS A 84 -19.58 24.87 -1.68
CA LYS A 84 -20.90 25.19 -2.25
C LYS A 84 -21.94 25.54 -1.19
N THR A 85 -21.96 24.83 -0.06
CA THR A 85 -22.91 25.13 1.04
C THR A 85 -22.63 26.47 1.70
N VAL A 86 -21.35 26.83 1.87
CA VAL A 86 -20.93 28.14 2.42
C VAL A 86 -21.35 29.26 1.48
N GLU A 87 -21.18 29.09 0.16
CA GLU A 87 -21.62 30.07 -0.85
C GLU A 87 -23.15 30.29 -0.85
N GLN A 88 -23.92 29.25 -0.54
CA GLN A 88 -25.38 29.29 -0.49
C GLN A 88 -25.94 29.90 0.80
N GLY A 89 -25.09 30.18 1.80
CA GLY A 89 -25.48 30.77 3.07
C GLY A 89 -26.25 29.83 4.00
N ASP A 90 -26.32 28.54 3.67
CA ASP A 90 -26.88 27.51 4.53
C ASP A 90 -25.76 27.03 5.48
N GLY A 91 -25.86 27.39 6.76
CA GLY A 91 -24.79 27.21 7.74
C GLY A 91 -24.37 25.74 7.87
N PRO A 92 -23.15 25.35 7.47
CA PRO A 92 -22.84 23.93 7.40
C PRO A 92 -22.56 23.30 8.78
N THR A 93 -23.24 22.20 9.07
CA THR A 93 -23.16 21.44 10.33
C THR A 93 -21.82 20.74 10.57
N ASN A 94 -20.94 20.67 9.56
CA ASN A 94 -19.68 19.90 9.58
C ASN A 94 -18.40 20.76 9.46
N ILE A 95 -18.51 22.09 9.53
CA ILE A 95 -17.34 22.99 9.49
C ILE A 95 -16.39 22.74 10.67
N GLU A 96 -16.93 22.41 11.84
CA GLU A 96 -16.16 22.27 13.09
C GLU A 96 -15.10 21.16 13.03
N SER A 97 -15.34 20.10 12.25
CA SER A 97 -14.39 18.99 12.08
C SER A 97 -13.12 19.43 11.33
N TRP A 98 -13.29 20.10 10.19
CA TRP A 98 -12.20 20.54 9.31
C TRP A 98 -11.48 21.80 9.79
N THR A 99 -12.21 22.72 10.44
CA THR A 99 -11.69 24.02 10.88
C THR A 99 -11.26 24.06 12.35
N SER A 100 -11.26 22.90 13.03
CA SER A 100 -10.74 22.76 14.40
C SER A 100 -9.29 23.25 14.54
N MET A 101 -8.54 23.30 13.43
CA MET A 101 -7.22 23.91 13.38
C MET A 101 -7.28 25.43 13.54
N THR A 102 -6.65 25.93 14.60
CA THR A 102 -6.54 27.38 14.91
C THR A 102 -5.53 28.07 13.98
N LEU A 103 -5.91 28.26 12.71
CA LEU A 103 -5.16 29.04 11.71
C LEU A 103 -5.41 30.55 11.87
N GLY A 104 -5.26 31.08 13.10
CA GLY A 104 -5.45 32.51 13.39
C GLY A 104 -6.83 33.07 12.95
N ASN A 105 -6.86 34.36 12.58
CA ASN A 105 -8.07 35.09 12.15
C ASN A 105 -8.44 34.84 10.67
N TRP A 106 -8.14 33.65 10.13
CA TRP A 106 -8.49 33.34 8.75
C TRP A 106 -9.99 33.09 8.61
N THR A 107 -10.58 33.58 7.52
CA THR A 107 -11.96 33.25 7.15
C THR A 107 -12.07 31.76 6.84
N ILE A 108 -13.26 31.21 7.00
CA ILE A 108 -13.52 29.78 6.73
C ILE A 108 -13.15 29.43 5.29
N ASP A 109 -13.47 30.30 4.33
CA ASP A 109 -13.12 30.13 2.91
C ASP A 109 -11.62 29.96 2.68
N LEU A 110 -10.80 30.79 3.34
CA LEU A 110 -9.34 30.69 3.22
C LEU A 110 -8.80 29.40 3.84
N LYS A 111 -9.42 28.92 4.92
CA LYS A 111 -9.03 27.65 5.54
C LYS A 111 -9.38 26.46 4.64
N LEU A 112 -10.59 26.45 4.08
CA LEU A 112 -11.04 25.39 3.16
C LEU A 112 -10.14 25.35 1.91
N ALA A 113 -9.87 26.51 1.31
CA ALA A 113 -8.99 26.61 0.15
C ALA A 113 -7.57 26.12 0.47
N LEU A 114 -7.02 26.44 1.64
CA LEU A 114 -5.69 25.95 2.06
C LEU A 114 -5.68 24.43 2.24
N ILE A 115 -6.65 23.87 2.96
CA ILE A 115 -6.72 22.42 3.21
C ILE A 115 -6.87 21.68 1.88
N LYS A 116 -7.75 22.16 1.00
CA LYS A 116 -7.96 21.60 -0.33
C LYS A 116 -6.68 21.65 -1.17
N TRP A 117 -5.96 22.76 -1.17
CA TRP A 117 -4.67 22.88 -1.85
C TRP A 117 -3.65 21.86 -1.33
N GLU A 118 -3.55 21.70 -0.01
CA GLU A 118 -2.64 20.73 0.61
C GLU A 118 -3.01 19.29 0.24
N LEU A 119 -4.31 18.94 0.25
CA LEU A 119 -4.77 17.62 -0.18
C LEU A 119 -4.46 17.35 -1.67
N VAL A 120 -4.63 18.35 -2.54
CA VAL A 120 -4.26 18.24 -3.96
C VAL A 120 -2.76 18.07 -4.14
N LEU A 121 -1.95 18.74 -3.32
CA LEU A 121 -0.50 18.57 -3.31
C LEU A 121 -0.11 17.15 -2.86
N LYS A 122 -0.69 16.66 -1.76
CA LYS A 122 -0.45 15.29 -1.27
C LYS A 122 -0.90 14.23 -2.24
N LEU A 123 -2.00 14.43 -2.94
CA LEU A 123 -2.43 13.55 -4.02
C LEU A 123 -1.40 13.49 -5.15
N ARG A 124 -0.79 14.63 -5.49
CA ARG A 124 0.28 14.68 -6.50
C ARG A 124 1.53 13.92 -6.04
N GLU A 125 2.03 14.22 -4.85
CA GLU A 125 3.21 13.54 -4.29
C GLU A 125 2.99 12.02 -4.22
N HIS A 126 1.81 11.59 -3.80
CA HIS A 126 1.43 10.18 -3.80
C HIS A 126 1.50 9.56 -5.19
N ARG A 127 0.97 10.23 -6.21
CA ARG A 127 1.03 9.75 -7.60
C ARG A 127 2.47 9.69 -8.12
N GLU A 128 3.33 10.61 -7.73
CA GLU A 128 4.76 10.56 -8.11
C GLU A 128 5.46 9.35 -7.51
N VAL A 129 5.25 9.09 -6.21
CA VAL A 129 5.74 7.86 -5.58
C VAL A 129 5.17 6.65 -6.29
N VAL A 130 3.86 6.67 -6.56
CA VAL A 130 3.18 5.47 -7.02
C VAL A 130 3.42 5.19 -8.52
N THR A 131 3.81 6.19 -9.30
CA THR A 131 4.33 5.99 -10.66
C THR A 131 5.78 5.50 -10.65
N ALA A 132 6.62 5.95 -9.72
CA ALA A 132 8.04 5.61 -9.68
C ALA A 132 8.32 4.11 -9.47
N TRP A 133 7.55 3.46 -8.60
CA TRP A 133 7.61 2.01 -8.34
C TRP A 133 6.67 1.16 -9.21
N ALA A 134 5.94 1.75 -10.18
CA ALA A 134 4.87 1.03 -10.88
C ALA A 134 5.39 -0.16 -11.70
N ASP A 135 6.52 0.03 -12.38
CA ASP A 135 7.15 -1.02 -13.19
C ASP A 135 7.63 -2.19 -12.31
N ASP A 136 8.22 -1.88 -11.15
CA ASP A 136 8.68 -2.89 -10.19
C ASP A 136 7.49 -3.68 -9.60
N ALA A 137 6.40 -2.98 -9.25
CA ALA A 137 5.19 -3.59 -8.74
C ALA A 137 4.53 -4.52 -9.78
N ASN A 138 4.47 -4.10 -11.05
CA ASN A 138 3.94 -4.93 -12.14
C ASN A 138 4.79 -6.17 -12.36
N LEU A 139 6.12 -6.03 -12.38
CA LEU A 139 7.04 -7.16 -12.52
C LEU A 139 6.84 -8.17 -11.39
N LEU A 140 6.76 -7.70 -10.14
CA LEU A 140 6.55 -8.58 -8.98
C LEU A 140 5.17 -9.25 -9.03
N LEU A 141 4.12 -8.53 -9.42
CA LEU A 141 2.79 -9.10 -9.61
C LEU A 141 2.77 -10.19 -10.69
N GLU A 142 3.40 -9.99 -11.85
CA GLU A 142 3.51 -11.02 -12.89
C GLU A 142 4.20 -12.29 -12.37
N GLN A 143 5.25 -12.12 -11.56
CA GLN A 143 5.95 -13.24 -10.93
C GLN A 143 5.06 -13.97 -9.92
N ILE A 144 4.25 -13.23 -9.14
CA ILE A 144 3.34 -13.80 -8.13
C ILE A 144 2.14 -14.49 -8.80
N GLU A 145 1.55 -13.90 -9.84
CA GLU A 145 0.43 -14.48 -10.60
C GLU A 145 0.82 -15.79 -11.28
N SER A 146 2.05 -15.87 -11.80
CA SER A 146 2.57 -17.13 -12.34
C SER A 146 2.66 -18.25 -11.30
N SER A 147 2.63 -17.90 -10.00
CA SER A 147 2.70 -18.83 -8.87
C SER A 147 1.35 -19.05 -8.15
N THR A 148 0.37 -18.14 -8.30
CA THR A 148 -0.91 -18.18 -7.55
C THR A 148 -2.11 -17.71 -8.38
N ASN A 149 -3.18 -18.53 -8.41
CA ASN A 149 -4.37 -18.36 -9.28
C ASN A 149 -5.45 -17.40 -8.74
N GLY A 150 -5.13 -16.18 -8.28
CA GLY A 150 -6.23 -15.30 -7.91
C GLY A 150 -5.86 -13.88 -7.62
N ILE A 151 -6.19 -12.95 -8.52
CA ILE A 151 -5.99 -11.53 -8.25
C ILE A 151 -7.20 -10.69 -8.75
N GLN A 152 -8.01 -10.21 -7.80
CA GLN A 152 -8.97 -9.11 -8.03
C GLN A 152 -8.31 -7.72 -7.90
N SER A 153 -7.15 -7.62 -7.25
CA SER A 153 -6.41 -6.35 -7.04
C SER A 153 -5.62 -5.87 -8.26
N HIS A 154 -5.28 -6.74 -9.22
CA HIS A 154 -4.49 -6.40 -10.41
C HIS A 154 -5.26 -5.46 -11.35
N GLU A 155 -6.56 -5.70 -11.55
CA GLU A 155 -7.41 -4.84 -12.40
C GLU A 155 -7.50 -3.42 -11.83
N SER A 156 -7.76 -3.28 -10.53
CA SER A 156 -7.86 -1.97 -9.87
C SER A 156 -6.53 -1.21 -9.87
N TRP A 157 -5.41 -1.91 -9.77
CA TRP A 157 -4.07 -1.34 -9.87
C TRP A 157 -3.74 -0.87 -11.29
N GLY A 158 -4.00 -1.71 -12.29
CA GLY A 158 -3.79 -1.38 -13.70
C GLY A 158 -4.61 -0.17 -14.13
N ASP A 159 -5.86 -0.08 -13.68
CA ASP A 159 -6.72 1.09 -13.89
C ASP A 159 -6.16 2.35 -13.25
N LEU A 160 -5.63 2.24 -12.02
CA LEU A 160 -5.00 3.33 -11.27
C LEU A 160 -3.79 3.90 -12.03
N VAL A 161 -2.82 3.04 -12.33
CA VAL A 161 -1.57 3.41 -13.02
C VAL A 161 -1.85 3.88 -14.44
N GLY A 162 -2.74 3.19 -15.16
CA GLY A 162 -3.16 3.57 -16.51
C GLY A 162 -3.82 4.95 -16.54
N SER A 163 -4.71 5.23 -15.58
CA SER A 163 -5.32 6.56 -15.43
C SER A 163 -4.28 7.65 -15.23
N TRP A 164 -3.24 7.38 -14.44
CA TRP A 164 -2.21 8.37 -14.19
C TRP A 164 -1.24 8.56 -15.36
N HIS A 165 -0.87 7.48 -16.04
CA HIS A 165 -0.08 7.57 -17.26
C HIS A 165 -0.79 8.42 -18.32
N ASP A 166 -2.10 8.25 -18.51
CA ASP A 166 -2.90 9.12 -19.39
C ASP A 166 -2.88 10.58 -18.93
N LEU A 167 -3.07 10.84 -17.62
CA LEU A 167 -3.04 12.19 -17.07
C LEU A 167 -1.67 12.88 -17.27
N VAL A 168 -0.58 12.17 -17.00
CA VAL A 168 0.79 12.68 -17.19
C VAL A 168 1.08 12.89 -18.67
N TRP A 169 0.67 11.96 -19.53
CA TRP A 169 0.77 12.10 -20.98
C TRP A 169 0.02 13.34 -21.47
N ARG A 170 -1.24 13.53 -21.08
CA ARG A 170 -2.06 14.70 -21.45
C ARG A 170 -1.43 16.00 -20.96
N ALA A 171 -0.95 16.04 -19.72
CA ALA A 171 -0.25 17.19 -19.17
C ALA A 171 1.03 17.52 -19.96
N SER A 172 1.77 16.50 -20.42
CA SER A 172 2.98 16.69 -21.25
C SER A 172 2.67 17.27 -22.63
N GLN A 173 1.47 17.02 -23.16
CA GLN A 173 0.97 17.58 -24.42
C GLN A 173 0.35 18.99 -24.25
N GLY A 174 0.42 19.57 -23.04
CA GLY A 174 -0.23 20.86 -22.73
C GLY A 174 -1.75 20.77 -22.63
N ILE A 175 -2.31 19.55 -22.59
CA ILE A 175 -3.74 19.31 -22.37
C ILE A 175 -3.97 19.39 -20.86
N ARG A 176 -4.52 20.51 -20.39
CA ARG A 176 -4.89 20.66 -18.99
C ARG A 176 -5.85 19.53 -18.60
N PRO A 177 -5.62 18.79 -17.52
CA PRO A 177 -6.64 17.90 -16.99
C PRO A 177 -7.80 18.79 -16.57
N GLU A 178 -8.90 18.75 -17.32
CA GLU A 178 -10.15 19.28 -16.82
C GLU A 178 -10.52 18.42 -15.63
N LEU A 179 -10.37 19.00 -14.42
CA LEU A 179 -11.10 18.54 -13.25
C LEU A 179 -12.56 18.50 -13.70
N SER A 180 -13.05 17.31 -14.00
CA SER A 180 -14.39 17.10 -14.54
C SER A 180 -15.39 17.52 -13.48
N GLY A 181 -15.80 18.78 -13.55
CA GLY A 181 -16.95 19.36 -12.87
C GLY A 181 -17.81 20.05 -13.93
N PRO A 182 -19.15 20.03 -13.80
CA PRO A 182 -20.08 20.43 -14.86
C PRO A 182 -20.22 21.96 -15.08
N GLU A 183 -19.17 22.76 -14.83
CA GLU A 183 -19.27 24.24 -14.82
C GLU A 183 -18.36 24.97 -15.83
N ALA A 184 -17.86 24.29 -16.86
CA ALA A 184 -17.05 24.96 -17.89
C ALA A 184 -17.87 25.69 -18.97
N ASN A 185 -19.19 25.60 -18.95
CA ASN A 185 -20.09 26.07 -20.02
C ASN A 185 -21.07 27.20 -19.65
N GLU A 186 -21.03 27.74 -18.42
CA GLU A 186 -21.88 28.90 -18.04
C GLU A 186 -21.12 30.23 -17.89
N ALA A 187 -19.79 30.23 -17.94
CA ALA A 187 -19.00 31.45 -17.73
C ALA A 187 -18.88 32.36 -18.97
N THR A 188 -19.24 31.91 -20.17
CA THR A 188 -19.07 32.70 -21.42
C THR A 188 -20.27 33.56 -21.82
N ASP A 189 -21.45 33.39 -21.20
CA ASP A 189 -22.66 34.14 -21.57
C ASP A 189 -23.02 35.30 -20.63
N ARG A 190 -22.22 35.57 -19.58
CA ARG A 190 -22.49 36.70 -18.65
C ARG A 190 -21.93 38.05 -19.06
N TRP A 191 -21.25 38.14 -20.21
CA TRP A 191 -20.66 39.39 -20.72
C TRP A 191 -20.98 39.66 -22.19
N ARG A 192 -22.20 39.32 -22.64
CA ARG A 192 -22.73 39.80 -23.91
C ARG A 192 -24.12 40.40 -23.73
#